data_AF-A0A928YD04-F1
#
_entry.id   AF-A0A928YD04-F1
#
_cell.length_a   1.000
_cell.length_b   1.000
_cell.length_c   1.000
_cell.angle_alpha   90.00
_cell.angle_beta   90.00
_cell.angle_gamma   90.00
#
_symmetry.space_group_name_H-M   'P 1'
#
loop_
_entity.id
_entity.type
_entity.pdbx_description
1 polymer ?
#
loop_
_entity_poly.entity_id
_entity_poly.type
_entity_poly.pdbx_seq_one_letter_code
_entity_poly.pdbx_strand_id
1 'polypeptide(L)'
;MKIFYLEMLSPEMLRPKHTDDLEFRVLETAVPQPTFNKYLYTLVGQQWQWFDKAGWTDEEWRDHVLAGNVRTWVAYKGGTPAGYFELQQMGHGRVEILYFGLAPDFIGQGYGGPLLTEAIRQAWAWDAERVTVQTCTLDHPGALANYQARGFTIYDEVEK
;
A
#
# COMPACT_ATOMS: atom_id res chain seq x y z
N MET A 1 15.25 -11.36 -10.91
CA MET A 1 14.05 -10.76 -10.27
C MET A 1 13.44 -9.77 -11.25
N LYS A 2 12.13 -9.85 -11.51
CA LYS A 2 11.46 -8.88 -12.39
C LYS A 2 10.66 -7.88 -11.56
N ILE A 3 10.80 -6.60 -11.88
CA ILE A 3 10.07 -5.49 -11.26
C ILE A 3 9.11 -4.91 -12.31
N PHE A 4 7.86 -4.72 -11.92
CA PHE A 4 6.82 -4.10 -12.71
C PHE A 4 6.50 -2.73 -12.13
N TYR A 5 6.45 -1.72 -12.98
CA TYR A 5 6.00 -0.38 -12.62
C TYR A 5 4.61 -0.17 -13.22
N LEU A 6 3.65 0.12 -12.35
CA LEU A 6 2.27 0.30 -12.74
C LEU A 6 1.80 1.73 -12.47
N GLU A 7 0.86 2.18 -13.29
CA GLU A 7 0.25 3.49 -13.17
C GLU A 7 -1.27 3.47 -13.33
N MET A 8 -1.90 4.51 -12.81
CA MET A 8 -3.29 4.89 -13.07
C MET A 8 -3.31 6.40 -13.33
N LEU A 9 -3.89 6.82 -14.45
CA LEU A 9 -3.84 8.19 -14.95
C LEU A 9 -5.13 8.99 -14.73
N SER A 10 -6.20 8.34 -14.26
CA SER A 10 -7.40 9.04 -13.80
C SER A 10 -8.18 8.21 -12.78
N PRO A 11 -8.93 8.85 -11.87
CA PRO A 11 -9.73 8.16 -10.86
C PRO A 11 -10.86 7.30 -11.47
N GLU A 12 -11.31 7.60 -12.68
CA GLU A 12 -12.33 6.83 -13.42
C GLU A 12 -11.83 5.44 -13.86
N MET A 13 -10.51 5.23 -13.92
CA MET A 13 -9.93 3.92 -14.22
C MET A 13 -10.08 2.94 -13.04
N LEU A 14 -10.37 3.45 -11.83
CA LEU A 14 -10.57 2.62 -10.66
C LEU A 14 -11.76 1.69 -10.89
N ARG A 15 -11.46 0.40 -10.88
CA ARG A 15 -12.47 -0.65 -10.73
C ARG A 15 -12.51 -0.97 -9.25
N PRO A 16 -13.54 -0.59 -8.47
CA PRO A 16 -13.54 -0.89 -7.04
C PRO A 16 -13.87 -2.36 -6.76
N LYS A 17 -13.42 -2.88 -5.62
CA LYS A 17 -13.92 -4.11 -5.01
C LYS A 17 -14.37 -3.79 -3.59
N HIS A 18 -15.60 -4.15 -3.26
CA HIS A 18 -16.16 -3.94 -1.92
C HIS A 18 -16.16 -5.24 -1.12
N THR A 19 -16.34 -5.10 0.20
CA THR A 19 -16.61 -6.21 1.12
C THR A 19 -17.87 -5.87 1.89
N ASP A 20 -18.71 -6.87 2.14
CA ASP A 20 -19.91 -6.75 2.98
C ASP A 20 -19.60 -7.00 4.47
N ASP A 21 -18.32 -7.28 4.78
CA ASP A 21 -17.85 -7.50 6.13
C ASP A 21 -17.79 -6.18 6.92
N LEU A 22 -18.78 -5.98 7.79
CA LEU A 22 -18.95 -4.77 8.60
C LEU A 22 -17.84 -4.55 9.66
N GLU A 23 -17.06 -5.58 9.96
CA GLU A 23 -15.92 -5.48 10.88
C GLU A 23 -14.63 -5.12 10.16
N PHE A 24 -14.59 -5.16 8.81
CA PHE A 24 -13.46 -4.72 8.02
C PHE A 24 -13.52 -3.21 7.78
N ARG A 25 -12.56 -2.47 8.34
CA ARG A 25 -12.50 -1.00 8.24
C ARG A 25 -11.10 -0.55 7.92
N VAL A 26 -10.97 0.43 7.03
CA VAL A 26 -9.68 1.07 6.75
C VAL A 26 -9.69 2.46 7.38
N LEU A 27 -8.69 2.75 8.19
CA LEU A 27 -8.56 4.01 8.92
C LEU A 27 -7.17 4.59 8.71
N GLU A 28 -7.10 5.90 8.57
CA GLU A 28 -5.83 6.62 8.56
C GLU A 28 -5.24 6.71 9.96
N THR A 29 -3.93 6.54 10.08
CA THR A 29 -3.17 6.93 11.28
C THR A 29 -2.88 8.43 11.24
N ALA A 30 -3.89 9.25 11.44
CA ALA A 30 -3.80 10.72 11.29
C ALA A 30 -2.79 11.39 12.23
N VAL A 31 -2.47 10.74 13.36
CA VAL A 31 -1.34 11.10 14.22
C VAL A 31 -0.20 10.14 13.90
N PRO A 32 0.89 10.59 13.24
CA PRO A 32 2.01 9.72 12.90
C PRO A 32 2.64 9.09 14.14
N GLN A 33 2.89 7.78 14.09
CA GLN A 33 3.51 7.02 15.17
C GLN A 33 4.64 6.15 14.60
N PRO A 34 5.91 6.60 14.67
CA PRO A 34 7.04 5.89 14.04
C PRO A 34 7.15 4.42 14.44
N THR A 35 6.94 4.14 15.73
CA THR A 35 6.98 2.77 16.27
C THR A 35 5.85 1.89 15.73
N PHE A 36 4.68 2.46 15.46
CA PHE A 36 3.56 1.73 14.89
C PHE A 36 3.78 1.44 13.40
N ASN A 37 4.29 2.41 12.63
CA ASN A 37 4.70 2.19 11.24
C ASN A 37 5.76 1.08 11.11
N LYS A 38 6.77 1.10 12.00
CA LYS A 38 7.78 0.03 12.09
C LYS A 38 7.13 -1.33 12.35
N TYR A 39 6.20 -1.41 13.31
CA TYR A 39 5.44 -2.62 13.60
C TYR A 39 4.66 -3.13 12.37
N LEU A 40 3.91 -2.26 11.68
CA LEU A 40 3.12 -2.62 10.50
C LEU A 40 4.00 -3.13 9.35
N TYR A 41 5.11 -2.45 9.09
CA TYR A 41 6.10 -2.87 8.09
C TYR A 41 6.65 -4.26 8.38
N THR A 42 7.01 -4.53 9.64
CA THR A 42 7.46 -5.87 10.04
C THR A 42 6.33 -6.90 9.90
N LEU A 43 5.14 -6.63 10.45
CA LEU A 43 4.01 -7.56 10.46
C LEU A 43 3.62 -8.03 9.06
N VAL A 44 3.51 -7.10 8.12
CA VAL A 44 3.03 -7.37 6.76
C VAL A 44 4.16 -7.81 5.83
N GLY A 45 5.33 -7.17 5.94
CA GLY A 45 6.47 -7.36 5.05
C GLY A 45 7.33 -8.59 5.33
N GLN A 46 7.31 -9.13 6.56
CA GLN A 46 8.20 -10.23 6.97
C GLN A 46 8.09 -11.48 6.09
N GLN A 47 6.90 -11.78 5.59
CA GLN A 47 6.65 -12.93 4.70
C GLN A 47 7.08 -12.69 3.23
N TRP A 48 7.25 -11.42 2.82
CA TRP A 48 7.58 -11.00 1.44
C TRP A 48 8.99 -10.42 1.30
N GLN A 49 9.88 -10.72 2.24
CA GLN A 49 11.30 -10.31 2.19
C GLN A 49 11.49 -8.78 2.12
N TRP A 50 10.61 -8.00 2.77
CA TRP A 50 10.81 -6.57 2.92
C TRP A 50 11.97 -6.32 3.89
N PHE A 51 13.11 -5.87 3.35
CA PHE A 51 14.33 -5.62 4.12
C PHE A 51 14.87 -4.19 3.97
N ASP A 52 14.32 -3.40 3.07
CA ASP A 52 14.78 -2.04 2.75
C ASP A 52 14.74 -1.09 3.96
N LYS A 53 13.84 -1.34 4.93
CA LYS A 53 13.75 -0.60 6.20
C LYS A 53 14.07 -1.44 7.44
N ALA A 54 14.50 -2.69 7.27
CA ALA A 54 14.77 -3.58 8.40
C ALA A 54 15.91 -3.07 9.30
N GLY A 55 16.87 -2.35 8.71
CA GLY A 55 17.99 -1.72 9.44
C GLY A 55 17.74 -0.32 9.95
N TRP A 56 16.55 0.26 9.73
CA TRP A 56 16.27 1.64 10.10
C TRP A 56 16.28 1.84 11.63
N THR A 57 16.98 2.89 12.04
CA THR A 57 16.97 3.49 13.36
C THR A 57 15.61 4.12 13.67
N ASP A 58 15.35 4.39 14.94
CA ASP A 58 14.10 5.05 15.34
C ASP A 58 14.01 6.50 14.82
N GLU A 59 15.15 7.14 14.56
CA GLU A 59 15.22 8.46 13.93
C GLU A 59 14.83 8.40 12.45
N GLU A 60 15.32 7.42 11.68
CA GLU A 60 14.91 7.24 10.27
C GLU A 60 13.40 6.95 10.14
N TRP A 61 12.85 6.12 11.03
CA TRP A 61 11.39 5.90 11.08
C TRP A 61 10.65 7.19 11.39
N ARG A 62 11.17 7.99 12.32
CA ARG A 62 10.56 9.28 12.69
C ARG A 62 10.61 10.26 11.52
N ASP A 63 11.73 10.39 10.85
CA ASP A 63 11.90 11.30 9.72
C ASP A 63 10.98 10.91 8.56
N HIS A 64 10.86 9.61 8.26
CA HIS A 64 9.96 9.11 7.21
C HIS A 64 8.49 9.46 7.47
N VAL A 65 7.97 9.14 8.65
CA VAL A 65 6.54 9.37 8.94
C VAL A 65 6.21 10.83 9.20
N LEU A 66 7.20 11.65 9.53
CA LEU A 66 7.04 13.10 9.75
C LEU A 66 7.44 13.95 8.55
N ALA A 67 7.86 13.35 7.43
CA ALA A 67 8.27 14.05 6.22
C ALA A 67 7.16 14.92 5.60
N GLY A 68 5.90 14.75 6.03
CA GLY A 68 4.74 15.52 5.59
C GLY A 68 4.22 15.13 4.21
N ASN A 69 4.99 14.35 3.45
CA ASN A 69 4.58 13.77 2.17
C ASN A 69 4.27 12.28 2.25
N VAL A 70 4.24 11.68 3.45
CA VAL A 70 3.87 10.28 3.68
C VAL A 70 2.67 10.23 4.61
N ARG A 71 1.68 9.39 4.28
CA ARG A 71 0.54 9.06 5.14
C ARG A 71 0.32 7.55 5.17
N THR A 72 -0.26 7.07 6.27
CA THR A 72 -0.42 5.64 6.53
C THR A 72 -1.86 5.31 6.88
N TRP A 73 -2.34 4.20 6.33
CA TRP A 73 -3.67 3.66 6.61
C TRP A 73 -3.56 2.19 7.02
N VAL A 74 -4.44 1.78 7.92
CA VAL A 74 -4.50 0.43 8.47
C VAL A 74 -5.89 -0.12 8.25
N ALA A 75 -5.96 -1.32 7.66
CA ALA A 75 -7.14 -2.15 7.71
C ALA A 75 -7.24 -2.83 9.07
N TYR A 76 -8.41 -2.79 9.68
CA TYR A 76 -8.76 -3.52 10.89
C TYR A 76 -9.88 -4.50 10.60
N LYS A 77 -9.81 -5.67 11.23
CA LYS A 77 -10.89 -6.66 11.28
C LYS A 77 -11.15 -7.01 12.74
N GLY A 78 -12.31 -6.62 13.25
CA GLY A 78 -12.67 -6.85 14.67
C GLY A 78 -11.71 -6.18 15.66
N GLY A 79 -11.05 -5.08 15.27
CA GLY A 79 -10.04 -4.37 16.08
C GLY A 79 -8.60 -4.83 15.88
N THR A 80 -8.36 -5.92 15.15
CA THR A 80 -7.02 -6.42 14.84
C THR A 80 -6.50 -5.84 13.52
N PRO A 81 -5.23 -5.36 13.44
CA PRO A 81 -4.62 -4.98 12.17
C PRO A 81 -4.62 -6.14 11.17
N ALA A 82 -5.35 -5.95 10.07
CA ALA A 82 -5.53 -6.94 9.01
C ALA A 82 -4.64 -6.66 7.78
N GLY A 83 -4.13 -5.44 7.66
CA GLY A 83 -3.26 -5.00 6.58
C GLY A 83 -3.02 -3.51 6.67
N TYR A 84 -2.15 -2.98 5.82
CA TYR A 84 -1.87 -1.55 5.80
C TYR A 84 -1.35 -1.11 4.44
N PHE A 85 -1.35 0.19 4.22
CA PHE A 85 -0.63 0.81 3.13
C PHE A 85 -0.06 2.18 3.52
N GLU A 86 1.00 2.58 2.83
CA GLU A 86 1.54 3.93 2.88
C GLU A 86 1.40 4.57 1.51
N LEU A 87 0.97 5.84 1.50
CA LEU A 87 1.00 6.68 0.31
C LEU A 87 2.08 7.73 0.47
N GLN A 88 2.83 7.97 -0.60
CA GLN A 88 3.84 9.02 -0.65
C GLN A 88 3.54 9.99 -1.79
N GLN A 89 3.45 11.28 -1.46
CA GLN A 89 3.35 12.33 -2.46
C GLN A 89 4.74 12.59 -3.02
N MET A 90 4.81 12.48 -4.35
CA MET A 90 6.00 12.69 -5.14
C MET A 90 5.87 14.03 -5.90
N GLY A 91 6.94 14.46 -6.56
CA GLY A 91 6.87 15.64 -7.42
C GLY A 91 5.88 15.46 -8.59
N HIS A 92 5.41 16.59 -9.14
CA HIS A 92 4.58 16.65 -10.35
C HIS A 92 3.23 15.91 -10.23
N GLY A 93 2.53 16.09 -9.10
CA GLY A 93 1.18 15.52 -8.92
C GLY A 93 1.13 13.99 -8.83
N ARG A 94 2.28 13.31 -8.68
CA ARG A 94 2.33 11.86 -8.57
C ARG A 94 2.16 11.42 -7.12
N VAL A 95 1.32 10.41 -6.88
CA VAL A 95 1.21 9.72 -5.59
C VAL A 95 1.59 8.26 -5.76
N GLU A 96 2.52 7.78 -4.94
CA GLU A 96 2.98 6.39 -4.97
C GLU A 96 2.35 5.60 -3.82
N ILE A 97 1.84 4.39 -4.12
CA ILE A 97 1.54 3.38 -3.10
C ILE A 97 2.89 2.74 -2.72
N LEU A 98 3.49 3.27 -1.66
CA LEU A 98 4.87 2.93 -1.27
C LEU A 98 4.95 1.54 -0.63
N TYR A 99 4.02 1.24 0.26
CA TYR A 99 3.84 -0.08 0.85
C TYR A 99 2.39 -0.48 0.80
N PHE A 100 2.14 -1.76 0.56
CA PHE A 100 0.80 -2.31 0.53
C PHE A 100 0.84 -3.79 0.86
N GLY A 101 -0.02 -4.23 1.80
CA GLY A 101 -0.19 -5.65 2.04
C GLY A 101 -1.14 -5.99 3.16
N LEU A 102 -1.44 -7.29 3.26
CA LEU A 102 -2.23 -7.86 4.35
C LEU A 102 -1.31 -8.55 5.36
N ALA A 103 -1.72 -8.52 6.63
CA ALA A 103 -1.11 -9.37 7.64
C ALA A 103 -1.34 -10.86 7.29
N PRO A 104 -0.41 -11.77 7.62
CA PRO A 104 -0.43 -13.17 7.17
C PRO A 104 -1.78 -13.87 7.35
N ASP A 105 -2.41 -13.72 8.51
CA ASP A 105 -3.66 -14.40 8.85
C ASP A 105 -4.86 -13.96 7.99
N PHE A 106 -4.76 -12.82 7.29
CA PHE A 106 -5.85 -12.25 6.49
C PHE A 106 -5.69 -12.50 4.98
N ILE A 107 -4.59 -13.14 4.57
CA ILE A 107 -4.33 -13.51 3.18
C ILE A 107 -5.29 -14.63 2.76
N GLY A 108 -5.73 -14.58 1.50
CA GLY A 108 -6.67 -15.56 0.94
C GLY A 108 -8.13 -15.35 1.33
N GLN A 109 -8.43 -14.41 2.24
CA GLN A 109 -9.79 -14.12 2.69
C GLN A 109 -10.53 -13.07 1.85
N GLY A 110 -9.90 -12.56 0.78
CA GLY A 110 -10.53 -11.62 -0.16
C GLY A 110 -10.39 -10.14 0.18
N TYR A 111 -9.72 -9.77 1.28
CA TYR A 111 -9.54 -8.38 1.73
C TYR A 111 -8.56 -7.53 0.91
N GLY A 112 -7.71 -8.15 0.08
CA GLY A 112 -6.69 -7.42 -0.68
C GLY A 112 -7.27 -6.48 -1.72
N GLY A 113 -8.42 -6.80 -2.32
CA GLY A 113 -9.09 -5.92 -3.27
C GLY A 113 -9.78 -4.72 -2.60
N PRO A 114 -10.57 -4.92 -1.53
CA PRO A 114 -11.10 -3.82 -0.72
C PRO A 114 -10.01 -2.88 -0.19
N LEU A 115 -8.91 -3.44 0.35
CA LEU A 115 -7.79 -2.63 0.84
C LEU A 115 -7.15 -1.79 -0.29
N LEU A 116 -6.90 -2.40 -1.45
CA LEU A 116 -6.31 -1.68 -2.59
C LEU A 116 -7.26 -0.62 -3.16
N THR A 117 -8.56 -0.91 -3.17
CA THR A 117 -9.58 0.07 -3.58
C THR A 117 -9.48 1.31 -2.70
N GLU A 118 -9.34 1.15 -1.39
CA GLU A 118 -9.19 2.28 -0.48
C GLU A 118 -7.86 3.02 -0.69
N ALA A 119 -6.75 2.30 -0.87
CA ALA A 119 -5.45 2.91 -1.18
C ALA A 119 -5.51 3.82 -2.42
N ILE A 120 -6.15 3.35 -3.50
CA ILE A 120 -6.32 4.13 -4.74
C ILE A 120 -7.22 5.34 -4.48
N ARG A 121 -8.34 5.19 -3.77
CA ARG A 121 -9.23 6.32 -3.45
C ARG A 121 -8.52 7.40 -2.64
N GLN A 122 -7.74 7.00 -1.65
CA GLN A 122 -6.98 7.94 -0.81
C GLN A 122 -5.85 8.62 -1.60
N ALA A 123 -5.22 7.92 -2.55
CA ALA A 123 -4.23 8.52 -3.43
C ALA A 123 -4.83 9.59 -4.35
N TRP A 124 -6.01 9.36 -4.91
CA TRP A 124 -6.71 10.38 -5.72
C TRP A 124 -7.26 11.52 -4.87
N ALA A 125 -7.59 11.30 -3.60
CA ALA A 125 -8.01 12.35 -2.66
C ALA A 125 -6.87 13.33 -2.29
N TRP A 126 -5.65 13.07 -2.77
CA TRP A 126 -4.47 13.93 -2.66
C TRP A 126 -4.23 14.82 -3.89
N ASP A 127 -5.29 15.11 -4.65
CA ASP A 127 -5.24 15.86 -5.91
C ASP A 127 -4.18 15.30 -6.87
N ALA A 128 -4.02 13.98 -6.88
CA ALA A 128 -3.06 13.31 -7.75
C ALA A 128 -3.46 13.50 -9.22
N GLU A 129 -2.45 13.64 -10.08
CA GLU A 129 -2.57 13.53 -11.54
C GLU A 129 -2.21 12.11 -12.01
N ARG A 130 -1.43 11.38 -11.19
CA ARG A 130 -0.96 10.03 -11.49
C ARG A 130 -0.76 9.24 -10.21
N VAL A 131 -1.32 8.04 -10.14
CA VAL A 131 -1.05 7.09 -9.05
C VAL A 131 -0.11 6.00 -9.55
N THR A 132 0.95 5.70 -8.82
CA THR A 132 1.92 4.65 -9.19
C THR A 132 2.08 3.60 -8.10
N VAL A 133 2.47 2.40 -8.51
CA VAL A 133 2.90 1.33 -7.60
C VAL A 133 3.97 0.47 -8.26
N GLN A 134 4.89 -0.01 -7.45
CA GLN A 134 5.92 -0.97 -7.87
C GLN A 134 5.63 -2.32 -7.24
N THR A 135 5.80 -3.39 -8.01
CA THR A 135 5.72 -4.76 -7.48
C THR A 135 6.72 -5.64 -8.19
N CYS A 136 7.22 -6.67 -7.53
CA CYS A 136 8.21 -7.58 -8.09
C CYS A 136 7.81 -9.05 -7.94
N THR A 137 8.54 -9.93 -8.61
CA THR A 137 8.30 -11.38 -8.56
C THR A 137 8.54 -12.02 -7.20
N LEU A 138 9.05 -11.28 -6.21
CA LEU A 138 9.19 -11.74 -4.82
C LEU A 138 7.99 -11.39 -3.94
N ASP A 139 7.10 -10.51 -4.41
CA ASP A 139 5.86 -10.18 -3.69
C ASP A 139 4.85 -11.32 -3.77
N HIS A 140 3.71 -11.15 -3.09
CA HIS A 140 2.59 -12.09 -3.16
C HIS A 140 2.23 -12.42 -4.62
N PRO A 141 2.08 -13.70 -5.03
CA PRO A 141 1.82 -14.09 -6.42
C PRO A 141 0.58 -13.42 -7.04
N GLY A 142 -0.41 -13.09 -6.21
CA GLY A 142 -1.62 -12.35 -6.59
C GLY A 142 -1.48 -10.82 -6.65
N ALA A 143 -0.34 -10.22 -6.33
CA ALA A 143 -0.17 -8.77 -6.23
C ALA A 143 -0.40 -8.08 -7.59
N LEU A 144 0.36 -8.48 -8.61
CA LEU A 144 0.23 -7.93 -9.96
C LEU A 144 -1.20 -8.06 -10.51
N ALA A 145 -1.80 -9.24 -10.35
CA ALA A 145 -3.17 -9.50 -10.77
C ALA A 145 -4.18 -8.63 -10.02
N ASN A 146 -3.96 -8.38 -8.72
CA ASN A 146 -4.82 -7.49 -7.93
C ASN A 146 -4.74 -6.04 -8.44
N TYR A 147 -3.52 -5.52 -8.66
CA TYR A 147 -3.33 -4.17 -9.21
C TYR A 147 -4.03 -4.00 -10.56
N GLN A 148 -3.75 -4.91 -11.49
CA GLN A 148 -4.37 -4.88 -12.81
C GLN A 148 -5.88 -4.96 -12.69
N ALA A 149 -6.42 -5.88 -11.88
CA ALA A 149 -7.88 -6.01 -11.69
C ALA A 149 -8.52 -4.72 -11.16
N ARG A 150 -7.82 -3.89 -10.38
CA ARG A 150 -8.32 -2.60 -9.87
C ARG A 150 -8.11 -1.41 -10.81
N GLY A 151 -7.51 -1.64 -11.98
CA GLY A 151 -7.43 -0.64 -13.06
C GLY A 151 -6.03 -0.13 -13.38
N PHE A 152 -5.01 -0.59 -12.66
CA PHE A 152 -3.62 -0.25 -13.00
C PHE A 152 -3.17 -0.87 -14.33
N THR A 153 -2.32 -0.15 -15.05
CA THR A 153 -1.64 -0.61 -16.26
C THR A 153 -0.13 -0.61 -16.05
N ILE A 154 0.57 -1.60 -16.61
CA ILE A 154 2.04 -1.64 -16.60
C ILE A 154 2.54 -0.61 -17.61
N TYR A 155 3.47 0.26 -17.19
CA TYR A 155 4.11 1.24 -18.07
C TYR A 155 5.62 1.01 -18.23
N ASP A 156 6.24 0.24 -17.33
CA ASP A 156 7.66 -0.12 -17.41
C ASP A 156 7.93 -1.46 -16.69
N GLU A 157 8.99 -2.16 -17.11
CA GLU A 157 9.42 -3.44 -16.55
C GLU A 157 10.95 -3.53 -16.56
N VAL A 158 11.55 -3.94 -15.42
CA VAL A 158 13.00 -4.08 -15.29
C VAL A 158 13.34 -5.49 -14.79
N GLU A 159 14.32 -6.12 -15.43
CA GLU A 159 14.88 -7.40 -15.01
C GLU A 159 16.26 -7.18 -14.35
N LYS A 160 16.42 -7.70 -13.12
CA LYS A 160 17.65 -7.65 -12.31
C LYS A 160 18.17 -9.03 -11.97
#